data_AF-A0A382MD21-F1
#
_entry.id   AF-A0A382MD21-F1
#
_cell.length_a   1.000
_cell.length_b   1.000
_cell.length_c   1.000
_cell.angle_alpha   90.00
_cell.angle_beta   90.00
_cell.angle_gamma   90.00
#
_symmetry.space_group_name_H-M   'P 1'
#
loop_
_entity.id
_entity.type
_entity.pdbx_description
1 polymer ?
#
loop_
_entity_poly.entity_id
_entity_poly.type
_entity_poly.pdbx_seq_one_letter_code
_entity_poly.pdbx_strand_id
1 'polypeptide(L)' 'MMQQEIIQVIRKYVTIADDQVSVQLDNNDDCSVLELNVTLPDSNN' A
#
# COMPACT_ATOMS: atom_id res chain seq x y z
N MET A 1 -7.91 -3.97 -8.81
CA MET A 1 -8.73 -4.79 -7.89
C MET A 1 -7.89 -5.34 -6.74
N MET A 2 -6.81 -6.11 -6.95
CA MET A 2 -5.95 -6.63 -5.85
C MET A 2 -5.25 -5.57 -4.99
N GLN A 3 -4.72 -4.50 -5.59
CA GLN A 3 -4.01 -3.43 -4.85
C GLN A 3 -4.89 -2.81 -3.76
N GLN A 4 -6.14 -2.53 -4.10
CA GLN A 4 -7.12 -1.96 -3.18
C GLN A 4 -7.46 -2.92 -2.04
N GLU A 5 -7.49 -4.23 -2.30
CA GLU A 5 -7.74 -5.25 -1.27
C GLU A 5 -6.58 -5.34 -0.26
N ILE A 6 -5.33 -5.27 -0.73
CA ILE A 6 -4.15 -5.27 0.15
C ILE A 6 -4.18 -4.04 1.06
N ILE A 7 -4.46 -2.86 0.51
CA ILE A 7 -4.58 -1.60 1.26
C ILE A 7 -5.69 -1.70 2.32
N GLN A 8 -6.85 -2.26 1.95
CA GLN A 8 -7.97 -2.49 2.87
C GLN A 8 -7.57 -3.41 4.05
N VAL A 9 -6.75 -4.44 3.81
CA VAL A 9 -6.26 -5.31 4.89
C VAL A 9 -5.31 -4.56 5.82
N ILE A 10 -4.39 -3.75 5.29
CA ILE A 10 -3.46 -2.96 6.11
C ILE A 10 -4.25 -1.93 6.96
N ARG A 11 -5.27 -1.29 6.38
CA ARG A 11 -6.17 -0.35 7.07
C ARG A 11 -6.92 -0.95 8.25
N LYS A 12 -7.07 -2.29 8.32
CA LYS A 12 -7.65 -2.96 9.50
C LYS A 12 -6.74 -2.91 10.72
N TYR A 13 -5.42 -2.82 10.51
CA TYR A 13 -4.43 -2.88 11.59
C TYR A 13 -3.78 -1.52 11.87
N VAL A 14 -3.78 -0.61 10.89
CA VAL A 14 -3.19 0.72 11.02
C VAL A 14 -4.14 1.76 10.43
N THR A 15 -4.39 2.83 11.18
CA THR A 15 -5.11 3.99 10.68
C THR A 15 -4.23 4.75 9.69
N ILE A 16 -4.29 4.40 8.41
CA ILE A 16 -3.62 5.10 7.32
C ILE A 16 -4.63 5.81 6.41
N ALA A 17 -4.27 7.01 5.97
CA ALA A 17 -5.03 7.77 4.97
C ALA A 17 -4.59 7.40 3.54
N ASP A 18 -5.44 7.66 2.55
CA ASP A 18 -5.20 7.27 1.16
C ASP A 18 -3.99 7.99 0.53
N ASP A 19 -3.62 9.17 1.03
CA ASP A 19 -2.43 9.92 0.64
C ASP A 19 -1.12 9.35 1.24
N GLN A 20 -1.23 8.50 2.25
CA GLN A 20 -0.09 7.82 2.88
C GLN A 20 0.29 6.51 2.20
N VAL A 21 -0.39 6.16 1.10
CA VAL A 21 -0.13 4.94 0.34
C VAL A 21 0.25 5.29 -1.08
N SER A 22 1.45 4.88 -1.48
CA SER A 22 1.91 4.96 -2.87
C SER A 22 2.01 3.57 -3.46
N VAL A 23 1.40 3.37 -4.62
CA VAL A 23 1.36 2.10 -5.33
C VAL A 23 2.10 2.26 -6.64
N GLN A 24 3.10 1.43 -6.88
CA GLN A 24 3.85 1.39 -8.13
C GLN A 24 3.73 -0.01 -8.72
N LEU A 25 3.29 -0.07 -9.97
CA LEU A 25 3.25 -1.29 -10.75
C LEU A 25 4.34 -1.19 -11.81
N ASP A 26 5.39 -1.96 -11.65
CA ASP A 26 6.44 -2.09 -12.65
C ASP A 26 6.14 -3.33 -13.51
N ASN A 27 6.05 -3.14 -14.82
CA ASN A 27 5.79 -4.23 -15.76
C ASN A 27 7.09 -4.50 -16.50
N ASN A 28 7.82 -5.52 -16.04
CA ASN A 28 8.94 -6.08 -16.80
C ASN A 28 8.41 -7.12 -17.79
N ASP A 29 9.14 -7.34 -18.88
CA ASP A 29 8.72 -8.20 -20.00
C ASP A 29 8.23 -9.61 -19.60
N ASP A 30 8.72 -10.16 -18.48
CA ASP A 30 8.35 -11.48 -17.96
C ASP A 30 7.46 -11.46 -16.70
N CYS A 31 7.30 -10.32 -16.01
CA CYS A 31 6.55 -10.26 -14.76
C CYS A 31 6.13 -8.85 -14.35
N SER A 32 4.95 -8.74 -13.74
CA SER A 32 4.46 -7.52 -13.09
C SER A 32 4.86 -7.50 -11.61
N VAL A 33 5.69 -6.54 -11.23
CA VAL A 33 6.09 -6.28 -9.84
C VAL A 33 5.19 -5.19 -9.26
N LEU A 34 4.60 -5.46 -8.10
CA LEU A 34 3.79 -4.49 -7.37
C LEU A 34 4.54 -4.02 -6.12
N GLU A 35 4.99 -2.78 -6.11
CA GLU A 35 5.53 -2.11 -4.94
C GLU A 35 4.44 -1.27 -4.23
N LEU A 36 4.36 -1.43 -2.92
CA LEU A 36 3.46 -0.70 -2.05
C LEU A 36 4.29 0.03 -0.99
N ASN A 37 4.33 1.36 -1.07
CA ASN A 37 4.98 2.20 -0.07
C ASN A 37 3.90 2.77 0.86
N VAL A 38 3.99 2.49 2.16
CA VAL A 38 3.03 2.95 3.17
C VAL A 38 3.77 3.79 4.20
N THR A 39 3.34 5.04 4.39
CA THR A 39 3.81 5.88 5.50
C THR A 39 2.96 5.59 6.72
N LEU A 40 3.56 5.00 7.74
CA LEU A 40 2.90 4.76 9.02
C LEU A 40 2.85 6.08 9.80
N PRO A 41 1.69 6.49 10.34
CA PRO A 41 1.65 7.60 11.27
C PRO A 41 2.37 7.21 12.57
N ASP A 42 3.03 8.17 13.20
CA ASP A 42 3.66 7.95 14.50
C ASP A 42 2.58 7.57 15.55
N SER A 43 2.62 6.33 15.99
CA SER A 43 1.82 5.83 17.12
C SER A 43 2.39 6.37 18.44
N ASN A 44 2.27 7.68 18.68
CA ASN A 44 2.66 8.27 19.95
C ASN A 44 1.56 9.20 20.49
N ASN A 45 0.62 8.59 21.20
CA ASN A 45 0.01 9.18 22.39
C ASN A 45 -0.33 8.06 23.38
#